data_AF-A0A8E0IG20-F1
#
_entry.id   AF-A0A8E0IG20-F1
#
_cell.length_a   1.000
_cell.length_b   1.000
_cell.length_c   1.000
_cell.angle_alpha   90.00
_cell.angle_beta   90.00
_cell.angle_gamma   90.00
#
_symmetry.space_group_name_H-M   'P 1'
#
loop_
_entity.id
_entity.type
_entity.pdbx_description
1 polymer ?
#
loop_
_entity_poly.entity_id
_entity_poly.type
_entity_poly.pdbx_seq_one_letter_code
_entity_poly.pdbx_strand_id
1 'polypeptide(L)'
;MIPNWAAAGLLMKNRNVEQTVHNPKKMGIAGAIIGVVVVAFLNVTSSSIPESLQVTAVKVLVPAANQLINLVMPILFWLAAIDAGRRSGLFGTVFGGLSAMIMGNAVPGVVLGILIGKGVDELGWTRITKSILAAAILLFVLSGFFRGFDLSLLKSFNLNAPDWLSNVHQMLGGK
;
A
#
# COMPACT_ATOMS: atom_id res chain seq x y z
N MET A 1 -8.82 -5.38 -5.11
CA MET A 1 -10.27 -5.63 -5.32
C MET A 1 -10.59 -7.12 -5.39
N ILE A 2 -9.95 -7.89 -6.28
CA ILE A 2 -10.17 -9.35 -6.47
C ILE A 2 -10.01 -10.20 -5.18
N PRO A 3 -9.06 -9.95 -4.26
CA PRO A 3 -8.93 -10.76 -3.05
C PRO A 3 -10.08 -10.58 -2.06
N ASN A 4 -10.68 -9.39 -2.00
CA ASN A 4 -11.73 -9.07 -1.02
C ASN A 4 -13.08 -9.67 -1.43
N TRP A 5 -13.37 -9.69 -2.74
CA TRP A 5 -14.54 -10.37 -3.29
C TRP A 5 -14.41 -11.89 -3.23
N ALA A 6 -13.19 -12.42 -3.39
CA ALA A 6 -12.91 -13.84 -3.16
C ALA A 6 -13.13 -14.25 -1.70
N ALA A 7 -12.72 -13.42 -0.74
CA ALA A 7 -12.98 -13.64 0.68
C ALA A 7 -14.48 -13.58 1.02
N ALA A 8 -15.22 -12.62 0.45
CA ALA A 8 -16.68 -12.50 0.63
C ALA A 8 -17.45 -13.71 0.04
N GLY A 9 -17.06 -14.19 -1.15
CA GLY A 9 -17.66 -15.38 -1.76
C GLY A 9 -17.38 -16.68 -0.98
N LEU A 10 -16.20 -16.79 -0.37
CA LEU A 10 -15.85 -17.91 0.51
C LEU A 10 -16.64 -17.89 1.83
N LEU A 11 -16.90 -16.70 2.39
CA LEU A 11 -17.69 -16.52 3.63
C LEU A 11 -19.20 -16.77 3.42
N MET A 12 -19.72 -16.56 2.20
CA MET A 12 -21.13 -16.80 1.88
C MET A 12 -21.47 -18.29 1.80
N LYS A 13 -20.49 -19.17 1.49
CA LYS A 13 -20.71 -20.63 1.43
C LYS A 13 -20.38 -21.36 2.74
N ASN A 14 -19.55 -20.79 3.62
CA ASN A 14 -19.23 -21.42 4.91
C ASN A 14 -19.08 -20.39 6.03
N ARG A 15 -20.03 -20.41 6.97
CA ARG A 15 -20.16 -19.49 8.11
C ARG A 15 -19.15 -19.78 9.25
N ASN A 16 -17.95 -20.25 8.93
CA ASN A 16 -16.92 -20.54 9.93
C ASN A 16 -15.55 -20.01 9.48
N VAL A 17 -15.18 -18.88 10.08
CA VAL A 17 -14.06 -18.00 9.71
C VAL A 17 -12.70 -18.65 10.04
N GLU A 18 -12.69 -19.61 10.96
CA GLU A 18 -11.46 -20.20 11.53
C GLU A 18 -10.79 -21.26 10.63
N GLN A 19 -11.56 -22.07 9.88
CA GLN A 19 -10.97 -23.16 9.08
C GLN A 19 -10.57 -22.77 7.65
N THR A 20 -11.08 -21.64 7.14
CA THR A 20 -10.93 -21.29 5.72
C THR A 20 -9.85 -20.23 5.47
N VAL A 21 -9.60 -19.35 6.44
CA VAL A 21 -8.57 -18.29 6.33
C VAL A 21 -7.15 -18.84 6.49
N HIS A 22 -6.96 -19.96 7.20
CA HIS A 22 -5.64 -20.56 7.43
C HIS A 22 -5.14 -21.52 6.33
N ASN A 23 -5.93 -21.84 5.30
CA ASN A 23 -5.54 -22.84 4.29
C ASN A 23 -5.33 -22.22 2.88
N PRO A 24 -4.08 -21.86 2.51
CA PRO A 24 -3.78 -21.07 1.30
C PRO A 24 -4.20 -21.76 -0.01
N LYS A 25 -4.24 -23.10 -0.04
CA LYS A 25 -4.63 -23.87 -1.25
C LYS A 25 -6.11 -23.72 -1.60
N LYS A 26 -7.01 -23.72 -0.60
CA LYS A 26 -8.46 -23.59 -0.84
C LYS A 26 -8.85 -22.15 -1.16
N MET A 27 -8.16 -21.18 -0.55
CA MET A 27 -8.33 -19.76 -0.86
C MET A 27 -7.86 -19.42 -2.28
N GLY A 28 -6.74 -20.00 -2.72
CA GLY A 28 -6.23 -19.84 -4.08
C GLY A 28 -7.18 -20.39 -5.16
N ILE A 29 -7.73 -21.60 -4.98
CA ILE A 29 -8.64 -22.22 -5.95
C ILE A 29 -9.97 -21.46 -6.04
N ALA A 30 -10.54 -21.07 -4.90
CA ALA A 30 -11.78 -20.29 -4.89
C ALA A 30 -11.58 -18.88 -5.46
N GLY A 31 -10.44 -18.23 -5.17
CA GLY A 31 -10.07 -16.95 -5.77
C GLY A 31 -9.86 -17.05 -7.28
N ALA A 32 -9.29 -18.16 -7.78
CA ALA A 32 -9.11 -18.41 -9.20
C ALA A 32 -10.44 -18.60 -9.93
N ILE A 33 -11.36 -19.41 -9.38
CA ILE A 33 -12.68 -19.65 -10.00
C ILE A 33 -13.51 -18.37 -10.02
N ILE A 34 -13.59 -17.65 -8.90
CA ILE A 34 -14.32 -16.37 -8.81
C ILE A 34 -13.66 -15.34 -9.73
N GLY A 35 -12.32 -15.30 -9.78
CA GLY A 35 -11.58 -14.44 -10.69
C GLY A 35 -11.93 -14.69 -12.16
N VAL A 36 -11.95 -15.94 -12.61
CA VAL A 36 -12.32 -16.31 -13.99
C VAL A 36 -13.76 -15.90 -14.31
N VAL A 37 -14.71 -16.17 -13.41
CA VAL A 37 -16.12 -15.83 -13.64
C VAL A 37 -16.34 -14.32 -13.68
N VAL A 38 -15.78 -13.57 -12.73
CA VAL A 38 -15.94 -12.11 -12.66
C VAL A 38 -15.20 -11.44 -13.82
N VAL A 39 -14.00 -11.89 -14.19
CA VAL A 39 -13.26 -11.33 -15.33
C VAL A 39 -13.99 -11.63 -16.64
N ALA A 40 -14.53 -12.84 -16.83
CA ALA A 40 -15.33 -13.17 -18.00
C ALA A 40 -16.59 -12.29 -18.09
N PHE A 41 -17.29 -12.11 -16.97
CA PHE A 41 -18.46 -11.23 -16.91
C PHE A 41 -18.11 -9.77 -17.21
N LEU A 42 -17.08 -9.23 -16.55
CA LEU A 42 -16.61 -7.85 -16.77
C LEU A 42 -16.11 -7.64 -18.20
N ASN A 43 -15.53 -8.65 -18.84
CA ASN A 43 -15.06 -8.57 -20.21
C ASN A 43 -16.24 -8.49 -21.20
N VAL A 44 -17.27 -9.34 -21.00
CA VAL A 44 -18.49 -9.32 -21.82
C VAL A 44 -19.30 -8.03 -21.62
N THR A 45 -19.39 -7.53 -20.39
CA THR A 45 -20.03 -6.24 -20.11
C THR A 45 -19.22 -5.06 -20.66
N SER A 46 -17.88 -5.10 -20.57
CA SER A 46 -17.04 -4.04 -21.14
C SER A 46 -17.11 -3.98 -22.67
N SER A 47 -17.25 -5.12 -23.34
CA SER A 47 -17.37 -5.16 -24.81
C SER A 47 -18.74 -4.71 -25.34
N SER A 48 -19.73 -4.53 -24.45
CA SER A 48 -21.10 -4.12 -24.81
C SER A 48 -21.44 -2.68 -24.42
N ILE A 49 -20.48 -1.92 -23.88
CA ILE A 49 -20.66 -0.50 -23.56
C ILE A 49 -20.34 0.36 -24.81
N PRO A 50 -21.25 1.25 -25.25
CA PRO A 50 -21.00 2.16 -26.36
C PRO A 50 -19.86 3.16 -26.07
N GLU A 51 -18.96 3.38 -27.03
CA GLU A 51 -17.78 4.26 -26.92
C GLU A 51 -18.08 5.66 -26.37
N SER A 52 -19.24 6.24 -26.71
CA SER A 52 -19.62 7.60 -26.33
C SER A 52 -19.93 7.77 -24.83
N LEU A 53 -20.39 6.73 -24.14
CA LEU A 53 -20.59 6.74 -22.68
C LEU A 53 -19.29 6.41 -21.94
N GLN A 54 -18.46 5.53 -22.51
CA GLN A 54 -17.20 5.10 -21.91
C GLN A 54 -16.18 6.25 -21.86
N VAL A 55 -16.08 7.09 -22.89
CA VAL A 55 -15.13 8.20 -22.91
C VAL A 55 -15.43 9.24 -21.81
N THR A 56 -16.70 9.57 -21.58
CA THR A 56 -17.09 10.56 -20.56
C THR A 56 -17.02 9.96 -19.15
N ALA A 57 -17.46 8.72 -18.99
CA ALA A 57 -17.38 8.00 -17.72
C ALA A 57 -15.92 7.72 -17.32
N VAL A 58 -15.06 7.26 -18.22
CA VAL A 58 -13.63 6.99 -17.94
C VAL A 58 -12.89 8.30 -17.65
N LYS A 59 -13.16 9.38 -18.39
CA LYS A 59 -12.52 10.69 -18.16
C LYS A 59 -12.88 11.34 -16.82
N VAL A 60 -13.98 10.96 -16.18
CA VAL A 60 -14.37 11.50 -14.86
C VAL A 60 -14.13 10.50 -13.74
N LEU A 61 -14.57 9.26 -13.89
CA LEU A 61 -14.49 8.22 -12.85
C LEU A 61 -13.05 7.77 -12.59
N VAL A 62 -12.21 7.63 -13.62
CA VAL A 62 -10.83 7.15 -13.42
C VAL A 62 -9.96 8.22 -12.74
N PRO A 63 -9.98 9.50 -13.17
CA PRO A 63 -9.29 10.55 -12.42
C PRO A 63 -9.86 10.76 -11.02
N ALA A 64 -11.18 10.70 -10.84
CA ALA A 64 -11.80 10.80 -9.52
C ALA A 64 -11.35 9.67 -8.59
N ALA A 65 -11.30 8.42 -9.07
CA ALA A 65 -10.80 7.28 -8.31
C ALA A 65 -9.31 7.44 -7.95
N ASN A 66 -8.49 7.92 -8.88
CA ASN A 66 -7.08 8.20 -8.62
C ASN A 66 -6.88 9.31 -7.60
N GLN A 67 -7.66 10.40 -7.65
CA GLN A 67 -7.64 11.44 -6.63
C GLN A 67 -8.11 10.90 -5.28
N LEU A 68 -9.14 10.04 -5.26
CA LEU A 68 -9.61 9.42 -4.03
C LEU A 68 -8.51 8.57 -3.37
N ILE A 69 -7.81 7.76 -4.15
CA ILE A 69 -6.76 6.87 -3.62
C ILE A 69 -5.48 7.63 -3.26
N ASN A 70 -5.02 8.56 -4.10
CA ASN A 70 -3.71 9.20 -3.93
C ASN A 70 -3.76 10.49 -3.12
N LEU A 71 -4.93 11.11 -2.97
CA LEU A 71 -5.09 12.37 -2.24
C LEU A 71 -5.99 12.18 -1.02
N VAL A 72 -7.22 11.69 -1.21
CA VAL A 72 -8.21 11.63 -0.12
C VAL A 72 -7.82 10.59 0.94
N MET A 73 -7.38 9.39 0.53
CA MET A 73 -7.01 8.33 1.45
C MET A 73 -5.84 8.72 2.38
N PRO A 74 -4.70 9.26 1.89
CA PRO A 74 -3.66 9.82 2.76
C PRO A 74 -4.18 10.80 3.80
N ILE A 75 -5.05 11.73 3.41
CA ILE A 75 -5.59 12.75 4.31
C ILE A 75 -6.46 12.10 5.39
N LEU A 76 -7.32 11.15 5.02
CA LEU A 76 -8.17 10.43 6.00
C LEU A 76 -7.33 9.65 7.01
N PHE A 77 -6.31 8.92 6.56
CA PHE A 77 -5.41 8.22 7.48
C PHE A 77 -4.60 9.18 8.34
N TRP A 78 -4.19 10.33 7.81
CA TRP A 78 -3.46 11.33 8.57
C TRP A 78 -4.33 11.98 9.65
N LEU A 79 -5.58 12.32 9.32
CA LEU A 79 -6.57 12.77 10.30
C LEU A 79 -6.83 11.71 11.37
N ALA A 80 -6.98 10.43 10.97
CA ALA A 80 -7.12 9.32 11.91
C ALA A 80 -5.89 9.19 12.83
N ALA A 81 -4.68 9.48 12.33
CA ALA A 81 -3.47 9.47 13.14
C ALA A 81 -3.48 10.56 14.21
N ILE A 82 -3.95 11.76 13.87
CA ILE A 82 -4.08 12.88 14.80
C ILE A 82 -5.14 12.59 15.86
N ASP A 83 -6.30 12.05 15.44
CA ASP A 83 -7.39 11.68 16.35
C ASP A 83 -7.00 10.52 17.29
N ALA A 84 -6.15 9.60 16.80
CA ALA A 84 -5.58 8.50 17.58
C ALA A 84 -4.70 8.97 18.77
N GLY A 85 -4.22 10.21 18.78
CA GLY A 85 -3.48 10.82 19.89
C GLY A 85 -2.20 11.54 19.47
N ARG A 86 -1.59 12.27 20.40
CA ARG A 86 -0.43 13.15 20.11
C ARG A 86 0.79 12.41 19.56
N ARG A 87 1.12 11.22 20.11
CA ARG A 87 2.26 10.43 19.63
C ARG A 87 1.96 9.74 18.30
N SER A 88 0.76 9.17 18.17
CA SER A 88 0.28 8.59 16.90
C SER A 88 0.25 9.61 15.76
N GLY A 89 -0.22 10.83 16.02
CA GLY A 89 -0.23 11.91 15.03
C GLY A 89 1.18 12.34 14.60
N LEU A 90 2.12 12.43 15.56
CA LEU A 90 3.51 12.77 15.27
C LEU A 90 4.17 11.70 14.39
N PHE A 91 4.12 10.43 14.81
CA PHE A 91 4.72 9.34 14.03
C PHE A 91 4.01 9.12 12.70
N GLY A 92 2.68 9.25 12.65
CA GLY A 92 1.89 9.19 11.43
C GLY A 92 2.29 10.27 10.41
N THR A 93 2.56 11.50 10.87
CA THR A 93 2.99 12.60 9.98
C THR A 93 4.41 12.38 9.47
N VAL A 94 5.34 12.00 10.35
CA VAL A 94 6.75 11.81 9.99
C VAL A 94 6.90 10.64 9.03
N PHE A 95 6.37 9.46 9.37
CA PHE A 95 6.44 8.29 8.50
C PHE A 95 5.58 8.45 7.24
N GLY A 96 4.45 9.16 7.32
CA GLY A 96 3.64 9.51 6.17
C GLY A 96 4.38 10.39 5.17
N GLY A 97 5.08 11.43 5.64
CA GLY A 97 5.89 12.31 4.80
C GLY A 97 7.08 11.58 4.16
N LEU A 98 7.78 10.75 4.95
CA LEU A 98 8.88 9.91 4.44
C LEU A 98 8.38 8.92 3.38
N SER A 99 7.23 8.30 3.61
CA SER A 99 6.60 7.40 2.64
C SER A 99 6.13 8.13 1.39
N ALA A 100 5.61 9.35 1.49
CA ALA A 100 5.26 10.14 0.32
C ALA A 100 6.48 10.41 -0.55
N MET A 101 7.63 10.71 0.08
CA MET A 101 8.87 11.02 -0.60
C MET A 101 9.53 9.78 -1.23
N ILE A 102 9.58 8.66 -0.51
CA ILE A 102 10.21 7.42 -0.98
C ILE A 102 9.28 6.64 -1.92
N MET A 103 8.00 6.55 -1.57
CA MET A 103 7.05 5.68 -2.23
C MET A 103 6.08 6.37 -3.21
N GLY A 104 6.03 7.70 -3.23
CA GLY A 104 5.04 8.47 -4.00
C GLY A 104 3.63 8.42 -3.42
N ASN A 105 3.44 7.76 -2.27
CA ASN A 105 2.16 7.66 -1.56
C ASN A 105 2.40 7.62 -0.04
N ALA A 106 1.67 8.44 0.71
CA ALA A 106 1.80 8.54 2.15
C ALA A 106 1.06 7.44 2.93
N VAL A 107 0.05 6.76 2.33
CA VAL A 107 -0.82 5.79 3.02
C VAL A 107 -0.04 4.73 3.81
N PRO A 108 0.91 3.97 3.23
CA PRO A 108 1.59 2.92 3.99
C PRO A 108 2.42 3.48 5.14
N GLY A 109 3.03 4.65 4.99
CA GLY A 109 3.79 5.28 6.06
C GLY A 109 2.94 5.84 7.19
N VAL A 110 1.81 6.45 6.88
CA VAL A 110 0.89 6.95 7.91
C VAL A 110 0.35 5.77 8.75
N VAL A 111 -0.04 4.66 8.12
CA VAL A 111 -0.54 3.46 8.82
C VAL A 111 0.53 2.87 9.73
N LEU A 112 1.78 2.75 9.27
CA LEU A 112 2.89 2.29 10.12
C LEU A 112 3.13 3.25 11.29
N GLY A 113 3.05 4.56 11.05
CA GLY A 113 3.19 5.57 12.11
C GLY A 113 2.10 5.49 13.17
N ILE A 114 0.86 5.20 12.78
CA ILE A 114 -0.26 4.97 13.72
C ILE A 114 0.03 3.72 14.57
N LEU A 115 0.40 2.60 13.94
CA LEU A 115 0.67 1.35 14.65
C LEU A 115 1.80 1.51 15.67
N ILE A 116 2.87 2.21 15.30
CA ILE A 116 3.98 2.50 16.21
C ILE A 116 3.54 3.43 17.32
N GLY A 117 2.85 4.53 17.00
CA GLY A 117 2.44 5.53 17.99
C GLY A 117 1.43 5.00 19.00
N LYS A 118 0.40 4.27 18.53
CA LYS A 118 -0.55 3.55 19.41
C LYS A 118 0.12 2.43 20.17
N GLY A 119 0.98 1.64 19.51
CA GLY A 119 1.71 0.56 20.17
C GLY A 119 2.57 1.08 21.32
N VAL A 120 3.22 2.23 21.13
CA VAL A 120 3.98 2.96 22.16
C VAL A 120 3.10 3.46 23.30
N ASP A 121 1.92 4.00 23.01
CA ASP A 121 1.05 4.57 24.02
C ASP A 121 0.36 3.47 24.87
N GLU A 122 0.03 2.32 24.28
CA GLU A 122 -0.63 1.21 24.95
C GLU A 122 0.35 0.26 25.66
N LEU A 123 1.43 -0.15 25.00
CA LEU A 123 2.39 -1.12 25.54
C LEU A 123 3.55 -0.42 26.25
N GLY A 124 3.70 0.89 26.12
CA GLY A 124 4.87 1.62 26.58
C GLY A 124 6.13 1.33 25.73
N TRP A 125 7.27 1.79 26.24
CA TRP A 125 8.57 1.62 25.57
C TRP A 125 9.19 0.24 25.85
N THR A 126 8.51 -0.81 25.40
CA THR A 126 8.92 -2.21 25.57
C THR A 126 9.86 -2.68 24.46
N ARG A 127 10.47 -3.86 24.61
CA ARG A 127 11.30 -4.47 23.56
C ARG A 127 10.52 -4.68 22.25
N ILE A 128 9.20 -4.86 22.33
CA ILE A 128 8.32 -5.09 21.17
C ILE A 128 8.11 -3.80 20.38
N THR A 129 7.77 -2.67 21.03
CA THR A 129 7.58 -1.40 20.31
C THR A 129 8.88 -0.91 19.70
N LYS A 130 10.02 -1.13 20.39
CA LYS A 130 11.35 -0.88 19.82
C LYS A 130 11.67 -1.75 18.60
N SER A 131 11.30 -3.04 18.61
CA SER A 131 11.57 -3.93 17.46
C SER A 131 10.70 -3.57 16.25
N ILE A 132 9.43 -3.18 16.46
CA ILE A 132 8.54 -2.70 15.38
C ILE A 132 9.08 -1.40 14.78
N LEU A 133 9.51 -0.45 15.61
CA LEU A 133 10.12 0.79 15.15
C LEU A 133 11.41 0.53 14.35
N ALA A 134 12.28 -0.35 14.85
CA ALA A 134 13.50 -0.74 14.15
C ALA A 134 13.20 -1.42 12.80
N ALA A 135 12.22 -2.33 12.76
CA ALA A 135 11.78 -2.98 11.53
C ALA A 135 11.19 -1.98 10.53
N ALA A 136 10.40 -1.00 10.99
CA ALA A 136 9.85 0.03 10.13
C ALA A 136 10.94 0.92 9.52
N ILE A 137 11.92 1.36 10.32
CA ILE A 137 13.06 2.13 9.83
C ILE A 137 13.87 1.32 8.81
N LEU A 138 14.17 0.05 9.12
CA LEU A 138 14.93 -0.83 8.23
C LEU A 138 14.19 -1.03 6.90
N LEU A 139 12.87 -1.21 6.96
CA LEU A 139 12.01 -1.31 5.78
C LEU A 139 12.02 -0.03 4.95
N PHE A 140 11.97 1.16 5.57
CA PHE A 140 12.07 2.43 4.85
C PHE A 140 13.43 2.63 4.19
N VAL A 141 14.52 2.28 4.88
CA VAL A 141 15.89 2.37 4.34
C VAL A 141 16.05 1.41 3.16
N LEU A 142 15.65 0.14 3.31
CA LEU A 142 15.68 -0.82 2.22
C LEU A 142 14.77 -0.40 1.07
N SER A 143 13.56 0.08 1.33
CA SER A 143 12.64 0.53 0.28
C SER A 143 13.16 1.78 -0.44
N GLY A 144 13.85 2.68 0.26
CA GLY A 144 14.50 3.84 -0.34
C GLY A 144 15.65 3.44 -1.25
N PHE A 145 16.50 2.52 -0.76
CA PHE A 145 17.56 1.91 -1.54
C PHE A 145 16.99 1.22 -2.79
N PHE A 146 16.08 0.25 -2.67
CA PHE A 146 15.55 -0.46 -3.85
C PHE A 146 14.80 0.42 -4.86
N ARG A 147 14.27 1.59 -4.46
CA ARG A 147 13.59 2.53 -5.38
C ARG A 147 14.51 3.55 -6.04
N GLY A 148 15.81 3.56 -5.76
CA GLY A 148 16.72 4.57 -6.33
C GLY A 148 16.50 5.98 -5.76
N PHE A 149 15.92 6.07 -4.56
CA PHE A 149 15.72 7.35 -3.86
C PHE A 149 17.06 8.00 -3.51
N ASP A 150 18.03 7.19 -3.13
CA ASP A 150 19.43 7.52 -2.93
C ASP A 150 20.12 8.07 -4.18
N LEU A 151 19.92 7.45 -5.35
CA LEU A 151 20.41 7.98 -6.63
C LEU A 151 19.72 9.31 -7.01
N SER A 152 18.42 9.43 -6.74
CA SER A 152 17.64 10.64 -7.03
C SER A 152 17.99 11.81 -6.09
N LEU A 153 18.33 11.51 -4.83
CA LEU A 153 18.85 12.48 -3.86
C LEU A 153 20.26 12.94 -4.23
N LEU A 154 21.18 12.01 -4.52
CA LEU A 154 22.54 12.35 -4.97
C LEU A 154 22.54 13.22 -6.23
N LYS A 155 21.66 12.89 -7.19
CA LYS A 155 21.45 13.69 -8.41
C LYS A 155 20.83 15.06 -8.14
N SER A 156 19.95 15.17 -7.14
CA SER A 156 19.37 16.46 -6.70
C SER A 156 20.38 17.35 -5.96
N PHE A 157 21.41 16.77 -5.35
CA PHE A 157 22.56 17.49 -4.77
C PHE A 157 23.68 17.80 -5.78
N ASN A 158 23.45 17.52 -7.08
CA ASN A 158 24.39 17.77 -8.18
C ASN A 158 25.79 17.13 -7.96
N LEU A 159 25.87 16.09 -7.14
CA LEU A 159 27.08 15.31 -6.91
C LEU A 159 27.00 14.05 -7.79
N ASN A 160 28.03 13.83 -8.61
CA ASN A 160 28.13 12.64 -9.47
C ASN A 160 27.96 11.39 -8.62
N ALA A 161 26.90 10.62 -8.89
CA ALA A 161 26.65 9.36 -8.23
C ALA A 161 27.79 8.38 -8.58
N PRO A 162 28.50 7.81 -7.60
CA PRO A 162 29.63 6.91 -7.87
C PRO A 162 29.16 5.61 -8.54
N ASP A 163 29.91 5.16 -9.55
CA ASP A 163 29.58 4.02 -10.43
C ASP A 163 29.33 2.68 -9.69
N TRP A 164 29.84 2.54 -8.47
CA TRP A 164 29.57 1.34 -7.67
C TRP A 164 28.11 1.28 -7.17
N LEU A 165 27.47 2.42 -6.90
CA LEU A 165 26.10 2.50 -6.40
C LEU A 165 25.08 2.28 -7.53
N SER A 166 25.37 2.77 -8.74
CA SER A 166 24.55 2.50 -9.93
C SER A 166 24.59 1.01 -10.33
N ASN A 167 25.75 0.36 -10.25
CA ASN A 167 25.91 -1.06 -10.57
C ASN A 167 25.17 -1.98 -9.58
N VAL A 168 25.17 -1.66 -8.28
CA VAL A 168 24.42 -2.42 -7.27
C VAL A 168 22.90 -2.24 -7.46
N HIS A 169 22.45 -1.02 -7.81
CA HIS A 169 21.05 -0.78 -8.18
C HIS A 169 20.62 -1.52 -9.43
N GLN A 170 21.51 -1.64 -10.42
CA GLN A 170 21.20 -2.34 -11.67
C GLN A 170 21.15 -3.87 -11.48
N MET A 171 21.94 -4.42 -10.56
CA MET A 171 21.87 -5.85 -10.18
C MET A 171 20.65 -6.20 -9.32
N LEU A 172 20.18 -5.29 -8.44
CA LEU A 172 19.06 -5.56 -7.52
C LEU A 172 17.70 -5.05 -8.00
N GLY A 173 17.68 -3.95 -8.74
CA GLY A 173 16.47 -3.27 -9.23
C GLY A 173 16.08 -3.66 -10.65
N GLY A 174 16.55 -4.82 -11.13
CA GLY A 174 16.39 -5.36 -12.48
C GLY A 174 15.29 -4.69 -13.29
N LYS A 175 15.70 -3.79 -14.19
CA LYS A 175 14.92 -3.53 -15.39
C LYS A 175 15.17 -4.66 -16.37
#